data_AF-R5ZRV5-F1
#
_entry.id   AF-R5ZRV5-F1
#
_cell.length_a   1.000
_cell.length_b   1.000
_cell.length_c   1.000
_cell.angle_alpha   90.00
_cell.angle_beta   90.00
_cell.angle_gamma   90.00
#
_symmetry.space_group_name_H-M   'P 1'
#
loop_
_entity.id
_entity.type
_entity.pdbx_description
1 polymer ?
#
loop_
_entity_poly.entity_id
_entity_poly.type
_entity_poly.pdbx_seq_one_letter_code
_entity_poly.pdbx_strand_id
1 'polypeptide(L)'
;MGEFKINSRSVEQDVHDTDTSYLYIMGFSWPVLYDKESVKFIEYTAYNARVQFEKREVQLKEFLDKKVIKTQSKKISGAEQEELDLILYMEFPTSTYSWYMNKQSPDTVRKERNDMLNAILIEAEVIYDDGTEETCYYKIQTGTADNYVLFERNL
;
A
#
# COMPACT_ATOMS: atom_id res chain seq x y z
N MET A 1 20.44 -7.02 -1.82
CA MET A 1 19.25 -6.15 -1.72
C MET A 1 18.57 -6.13 -3.07
N GLY A 2 17.41 -6.77 -3.15
CA GLY A 2 16.55 -6.64 -4.33
C GLY A 2 15.88 -5.26 -4.35
N GLU A 3 15.89 -4.61 -5.50
CA GLU A 3 15.11 -3.40 -5.77
C GLU A 3 13.98 -3.76 -6.72
N PHE A 4 12.73 -3.51 -6.32
CA PHE A 4 11.56 -3.82 -7.14
C PHE A 4 10.80 -2.55 -7.47
N LYS A 5 10.62 -2.26 -8.76
CA LYS A 5 9.73 -1.17 -9.19
C LYS A 5 8.30 -1.60 -9.00
N ILE A 6 7.50 -0.81 -8.28
CA ILE A 6 6.09 -1.08 -8.06
C ILE A 6 5.24 0.01 -8.72
N ASN A 7 4.21 -0.44 -9.45
CA ASN A 7 3.28 0.46 -10.12
C ASN A 7 2.16 0.84 -9.18
N SER A 8 1.75 2.11 -9.20
CA SER A 8 0.65 2.63 -8.39
C SER A 8 -0.56 3.00 -9.25
N ARG A 9 -1.75 2.85 -8.69
CA ARG A 9 -3.01 3.44 -9.15
C ARG A 9 -3.72 4.11 -7.99
N SER A 10 -4.56 5.11 -8.24
CA SER A 10 -5.24 5.84 -7.16
C SER A 10 -6.67 6.19 -7.50
N VAL A 11 -7.50 6.29 -6.47
CA VAL A 11 -8.85 6.85 -6.52
C VAL A 11 -9.04 7.78 -5.33
N GLU A 12 -9.91 8.78 -5.47
CA GLU A 12 -10.16 9.78 -4.45
C GLU A 12 -11.67 9.99 -4.31
N GLN A 13 -12.12 10.31 -3.11
CA GLN A 13 -13.50 10.67 -2.83
C GLN A 13 -13.80 12.10 -3.30
N ASP A 14 -15.03 12.34 -3.75
CA ASP A 14 -15.53 13.70 -3.95
C ASP A 14 -15.79 14.40 -2.61
N VAL A 15 -15.57 15.71 -2.58
CA VAL A 15 -15.78 16.55 -1.40
C VAL A 15 -17.17 17.17 -1.47
N HIS A 16 -17.98 16.94 -0.44
CA HIS A 16 -19.28 17.59 -0.26
C HIS A 16 -19.16 18.76 0.73
N ASP A 17 -20.11 19.70 0.69
CA ASP A 17 -20.07 20.94 1.50
C ASP A 17 -19.97 20.73 3.01
N THR A 18 -20.36 19.56 3.52
CA THR A 18 -20.30 19.20 4.95
C THR A 18 -19.06 18.41 5.34
N ASP A 19 -18.23 18.02 4.37
CA ASP A 19 -17.09 17.14 4.61
C ASP A 19 -15.92 17.92 5.23
N THR A 20 -15.38 17.39 6.31
CA THR A 20 -14.18 17.93 6.98
C THR A 20 -12.88 17.27 6.48
N SER A 21 -13.00 16.14 5.79
CA SER A 21 -11.92 15.37 5.20
C SER A 21 -12.41 14.59 3.97
N TYR A 22 -11.48 14.14 3.15
CA TYR A 22 -11.74 13.26 2.02
C TYR A 22 -10.73 12.12 1.98
N LEU A 23 -11.15 10.98 1.43
CA LEU A 23 -10.29 9.81 1.29
C LEU A 23 -9.52 9.84 -0.04
N TYR A 24 -8.24 9.50 0.06
CA TYR A 24 -7.38 9.20 -1.08
C TYR A 24 -6.80 7.79 -0.90
N ILE A 25 -7.03 6.94 -1.88
CA ILE A 25 -6.67 5.53 -1.82
C ILE A 25 -5.68 5.23 -2.93
N MET A 26 -4.56 4.60 -2.58
CA MET A 26 -3.57 4.11 -3.53
C MET A 26 -3.51 2.59 -3.50
N GLY A 27 -3.47 1.96 -4.66
CA GLY A 27 -3.14 0.56 -4.82
C GLY A 27 -1.78 0.42 -5.48
N PHE A 28 -0.94 -0.46 -4.95
CA PHE A 28 0.35 -0.81 -5.52
C PHE A 28 0.33 -2.26 -5.94
N SER A 29 0.72 -2.55 -7.19
CA SER A 29 0.91 -3.94 -7.61
C SER A 29 2.09 -4.54 -6.88
N TRP A 30 1.81 -5.54 -6.06
CA TRP A 30 2.82 -6.18 -5.26
C TRP A 30 3.70 -7.06 -6.15
N PRO A 31 5.03 -6.96 -6.06
CA PRO A 31 5.92 -7.78 -6.86
C PRO A 31 5.93 -9.23 -6.35
N VAL A 32 6.31 -10.15 -7.24
CA VAL A 32 6.66 -11.52 -6.84
C VAL A 32 8.05 -11.46 -6.20
N LEU A 33 8.12 -11.73 -4.89
CA LEU A 33 9.34 -11.60 -4.10
C LEU A 33 10.03 -12.94 -3.87
N TYR A 34 9.24 -14.01 -3.82
CA TYR A 34 9.71 -15.36 -3.54
C TYR A 34 9.35 -16.31 -4.67
N ASP A 35 10.13 -17.38 -4.81
CA ASP A 35 9.85 -18.44 -5.76
C ASP A 35 8.53 -19.14 -5.43
N LYS A 36 7.60 -19.14 -6.38
CA LYS A 36 6.22 -19.58 -6.16
C LYS A 36 6.08 -21.08 -5.99
N GLU A 37 7.04 -21.86 -6.49
CA GLU A 37 7.01 -23.32 -6.47
C GLU A 37 7.60 -23.92 -5.19
N SER A 38 8.40 -23.14 -4.46
CA SER A 38 9.05 -23.58 -3.22
C SER A 38 8.44 -22.97 -1.96
N VAL A 39 7.58 -21.96 -2.10
CA VAL A 39 6.88 -21.32 -0.98
C VAL A 39 5.50 -21.90 -0.75
N LYS A 40 5.29 -22.40 0.46
CA LYS A 40 4.02 -22.90 0.94
C LYS A 40 3.06 -21.76 1.28
N PHE A 41 3.51 -20.84 2.13
CA PHE A 41 2.74 -19.65 2.51
C PHE A 41 3.64 -18.45 2.81
N ILE A 42 3.10 -17.25 2.61
CA ILE A 42 3.67 -15.97 3.03
C ILE A 42 2.61 -15.25 3.85
N GLU A 43 2.95 -14.79 5.04
CA GLU A 43 2.13 -13.86 5.81
C GLU A 43 2.77 -12.48 5.75
N TYR A 44 2.09 -11.55 5.07
CA TYR A 44 2.51 -10.16 5.03
C TYR A 44 1.82 -9.38 6.14
N THR A 45 2.61 -8.69 6.97
CA THR A 45 2.12 -7.75 7.97
C THR A 45 2.70 -6.38 7.71
N ALA A 46 1.85 -5.36 7.68
CA ALA A 46 2.29 -3.99 7.49
C ALA A 46 2.14 -3.16 8.76
N TYR A 47 3.02 -2.19 8.94
CA TYR A 47 3.09 -1.34 10.13
C TYR A 47 3.18 0.14 9.75
N ASN A 48 2.92 1.00 10.75
CA ASN A 48 3.06 2.46 10.71
C ASN A 48 2.13 3.22 9.74
N ALA A 49 1.25 2.53 9.01
CA ALA A 49 0.26 3.15 8.14
C ALA A 49 -1.05 2.34 8.11
N ARG A 50 -2.13 3.00 7.67
CA ARG A 50 -3.40 2.34 7.34
C ARG A 50 -3.27 1.71 5.97
N VAL A 51 -2.84 0.46 5.94
CA VAL A 51 -2.64 -0.30 4.70
C VAL A 51 -3.19 -1.71 4.85
N GLN A 52 -3.55 -2.33 3.74
CA GLN A 52 -3.93 -3.74 3.72
C GLN A 52 -3.51 -4.38 2.41
N PHE A 53 -3.30 -5.69 2.42
CA PHE A 53 -3.13 -6.46 1.20
C PHE A 53 -4.47 -6.97 0.68
N GLU A 54 -4.70 -6.86 -0.62
CA GLU A 54 -5.89 -7.41 -1.26
C GLU A 54 -5.59 -8.05 -2.61
N LYS A 55 -6.50 -8.93 -3.04
CA LYS A 55 -6.45 -9.46 -4.40
C LYS A 55 -6.77 -8.35 -5.39
N ARG A 56 -6.05 -8.31 -6.50
CA ARG A 56 -6.11 -7.27 -7.54
C ARG A 56 -7.48 -7.15 -8.20
N GLU A 57 -8.30 -8.19 -8.13
CA GLU A 57 -9.70 -8.17 -8.60
C GLU A 57 -10.56 -7.14 -7.85
N VAL A 58 -10.22 -6.82 -6.61
CA VAL A 58 -10.98 -5.85 -5.79
C VAL A 58 -10.70 -4.44 -6.29
N GLN A 59 -11.75 -3.71 -6.69
CA GLN A 59 -11.60 -2.37 -7.23
C GLN A 59 -11.36 -1.35 -6.12
N LEU A 60 -10.44 -0.40 -6.34
CA LEU A 60 -10.11 0.59 -5.31
C LEU A 60 -11.32 1.40 -4.83
N LYS A 61 -12.28 1.64 -5.74
CA LYS A 61 -13.50 2.39 -5.43
C LYS A 61 -14.36 1.73 -4.36
N GLU A 62 -14.27 0.41 -4.20
CA GLU A 62 -15.01 -0.35 -3.18
C GLU A 62 -14.53 -0.03 -1.76
N PHE A 63 -13.36 0.61 -1.63
CA PHE A 63 -12.84 1.03 -0.34
C PHE A 63 -13.18 2.49 0.02
N LEU A 64 -13.71 3.30 -0.91
CA LEU A 64 -14.10 4.69 -0.64
C LEU A 64 -15.23 4.78 0.40
N ASP A 65 -16.10 3.76 0.47
CA ASP A 65 -17.21 3.70 1.44
C ASP A 65 -16.80 3.08 2.79
N LYS A 66 -15.58 2.54 2.91
CA LYS A 66 -15.14 1.84 4.12
C LYS A 66 -14.51 2.84 5.11
N LYS A 67 -15.33 3.31 6.06
CA LYS A 67 -14.91 4.22 7.15
C LYS A 67 -13.90 3.65 8.15
N VAL A 68 -13.74 2.32 8.20
CA VAL A 68 -12.78 1.67 9.10
C VAL A 68 -12.01 0.62 8.32
N ILE A 69 -10.72 0.90 8.11
CA ILE A 69 -9.81 -0.04 7.49
C ILE A 69 -8.70 -0.29 8.49
N LYS A 70 -8.70 -1.51 9.01
CA LYS A 70 -7.68 -1.96 9.97
C LYS A 70 -6.50 -2.46 9.17
N THR A 71 -5.31 -2.09 9.59
CA THR A 71 -4.09 -2.74 9.14
C THR A 71 -4.18 -4.23 9.51
N GLN A 72 -4.11 -5.11 8.52
CA GLN A 72 -4.29 -6.55 8.69
C GLN A 72 -3.09 -7.29 8.11
N SER A 73 -2.71 -8.39 8.77
CA SER A 73 -1.86 -9.38 8.14
C SER A 73 -2.67 -10.10 7.06
N LYS A 74 -1.99 -10.51 5.99
CA LYS A 74 -2.60 -11.34 4.95
C LYS A 74 -1.71 -12.51 4.64
N LYS A 75 -2.25 -13.69 4.90
CA LYS A 75 -1.65 -14.96 4.52
C LYS A 75 -2.06 -15.34 3.10
N ILE A 76 -1.08 -15.64 2.27
CA ILE A 76 -1.24 -16.06 0.88
C ILE A 76 -0.35 -17.26 0.57
N SER A 77 -0.65 -17.96 -0.51
CA SER A 77 0.27 -18.94 -1.12
C SER A 77 1.32 -18.26 -2.01
N GLY A 78 2.38 -18.99 -2.37
CA GLY A 78 3.42 -18.49 -3.30
C GLY A 78 2.86 -18.03 -4.66
N ALA A 79 1.84 -18.72 -5.18
CA ALA A 79 1.21 -18.37 -6.47
C ALA A 79 0.35 -17.10 -6.40
N GLU A 80 -0.25 -16.79 -5.26
CA GLU A 80 -1.15 -15.63 -5.09
C GLU A 80 -0.41 -14.28 -5.08
N GLN A 81 0.93 -14.29 -5.01
CA GLN A 81 1.75 -13.07 -5.09
C GLN A 81 1.47 -12.28 -6.39
N GLU A 82 1.28 -12.97 -7.51
CA GLU A 82 1.09 -12.35 -8.83
C GLU A 82 -0.18 -11.49 -8.90
N GLU A 83 -1.18 -11.80 -8.07
CA GLU A 83 -2.48 -11.15 -8.01
C GLU A 83 -2.63 -10.25 -6.78
N LEU A 84 -1.56 -10.00 -6.04
CA LEU A 84 -1.63 -9.21 -4.82
C LEU A 84 -1.41 -7.71 -5.11
N ASP A 85 -2.17 -6.88 -4.40
CA ASP A 85 -1.92 -5.45 -4.32
C ASP A 85 -1.84 -5.00 -2.85
N LEU A 86 -0.99 -4.02 -2.58
CA LEU A 86 -0.97 -3.28 -1.32
C LEU A 86 -1.85 -2.03 -1.47
N ILE A 87 -2.84 -1.88 -0.61
CA ILE A 87 -3.77 -0.75 -0.62
C ILE A 87 -3.45 0.17 0.55
N LEU A 88 -3.12 1.43 0.25
CA LEU A 88 -2.85 2.50 1.21
C LEU A 88 -4.04 3.46 1.29
N TYR A 89 -4.43 3.78 2.54
CA TYR A 89 -5.51 4.70 2.86
C TYR A 89 -4.96 5.97 3.48
N MET A 90 -5.33 7.10 2.88
CA MET A 90 -4.98 8.42 3.36
C MET A 90 -6.24 9.25 3.50
N GLU A 91 -6.32 10.01 4.57
CA GLU A 91 -7.43 10.90 4.87
C GLU A 91 -6.87 12.31 4.97
N PHE A 92 -7.26 13.16 4.03
CA PHE A 92 -6.79 14.54 3.96
C PHE A 92 -7.89 15.49 4.46
N PRO A 93 -7.57 16.51 5.27
CA PRO A 93 -8.55 17.52 5.65
C PRO A 93 -9.01 18.29 4.41
N THR A 94 -10.27 18.71 4.37
CA THR A 94 -10.75 19.62 3.32
C THR A 94 -10.10 21.01 3.49
N SER A 95 -10.08 21.78 2.41
CA SER A 95 -9.52 23.13 2.36
C SER A 95 -10.59 24.15 1.98
N THR A 96 -10.35 25.43 2.26
CA THR A 96 -11.24 26.51 1.82
C THR A 96 -10.94 26.98 0.39
N TYR A 97 -10.05 26.30 -0.33
CA TYR A 97 -9.61 26.68 -1.67
C TYR A 97 -10.51 26.03 -2.74
N SER A 98 -11.51 26.78 -3.21
CA SER A 98 -12.44 26.32 -4.26
C SER A 98 -11.75 26.00 -5.59
N TRP A 99 -10.59 26.61 -5.88
CA TRP A 99 -9.78 26.29 -7.07
C TRP A 99 -9.34 24.81 -7.11
N TYR A 100 -9.21 24.19 -5.94
CA TYR A 100 -8.92 22.76 -5.79
C TYR A 100 -10.17 21.97 -5.36
N MET A 101 -11.37 22.48 -5.63
CA MET A 101 -12.64 21.85 -5.23
C MET A 101 -12.68 21.53 -3.73
N ASN A 102 -12.17 22.44 -2.90
CA ASN A 102 -12.08 22.29 -1.44
C ASN A 102 -11.17 21.12 -0.98
N LYS A 103 -10.27 20.63 -1.85
CA LYS A 103 -9.24 19.64 -1.53
C LYS A 103 -7.90 20.31 -1.19
N GLN A 104 -6.97 19.54 -0.63
CA GLN A 104 -5.61 20.03 -0.40
C GLN A 104 -4.89 20.30 -1.73
N SER A 105 -3.90 21.19 -1.69
CA SER A 105 -3.07 21.44 -2.87
C SER A 105 -2.34 20.16 -3.31
N PRO A 106 -2.08 19.95 -4.61
CA PRO A 106 -1.34 18.79 -5.09
C PRO A 106 0.02 18.60 -4.40
N ASP A 107 0.70 19.70 -4.05
CA ASP A 107 1.99 19.66 -3.37
C ASP A 107 1.88 19.16 -1.93
N THR A 108 0.84 19.59 -1.20
CA THR A 108 0.54 19.09 0.15
C THR A 108 0.26 17.60 0.12
N VAL A 109 -0.65 17.17 -0.78
CA VAL A 109 -1.02 15.76 -0.94
C VAL A 109 0.21 14.92 -1.28
N ARG A 110 1.05 15.39 -2.21
CA ARG A 110 2.27 14.70 -2.62
C ARG A 110 3.26 14.51 -1.48
N LYS A 111 3.47 15.56 -0.66
CA LYS A 111 4.39 15.52 0.48
C LYS A 111 3.92 14.52 1.53
N GLU A 112 2.69 14.67 2.01
CA GLU A 112 2.12 13.82 3.05
C GLU A 112 2.04 12.35 2.61
N ARG A 113 1.63 12.11 1.36
CA ARG A 113 1.67 10.77 0.75
C ARG A 113 3.07 10.15 0.81
N ASN A 114 4.08 10.90 0.40
CA ASN A 114 5.45 10.40 0.38
C ASN A 114 5.97 10.11 1.80
N ASP A 115 5.65 10.97 2.77
CA ASP A 115 6.01 10.78 4.17
C ASP A 115 5.35 9.50 4.73
N MET A 116 4.07 9.26 4.43
CA MET A 116 3.37 8.03 4.81
C MET A 116 3.98 6.80 4.15
N LEU A 117 4.24 6.83 2.85
CA LEU A 117 4.84 5.69 2.13
C LEU A 117 6.22 5.33 2.67
N ASN A 118 7.06 6.32 2.94
CA ASN A 118 8.40 6.11 3.48
C ASN A 118 8.39 5.57 4.92
N ALA A 119 7.29 5.76 5.66
CA ALA A 119 7.11 5.27 7.02
C ALA A 119 6.66 3.79 7.09
N ILE A 120 6.05 3.27 6.01
CA ILE A 120 5.57 1.89 5.94
C ILE A 120 6.74 0.91 6.16
N LEU A 121 6.51 -0.04 7.05
CA LEU A 121 7.34 -1.24 7.21
C LEU A 121 6.46 -2.45 6.89
N ILE A 122 6.94 -3.33 6.02
CA ILE A 122 6.25 -4.57 5.67
C ILE A 122 7.12 -5.72 6.12
N GLU A 123 6.60 -6.58 6.97
CA GLU A 123 7.17 -7.86 7.34
C GLU A 123 6.56 -8.95 6.46
N ALA A 124 7.39 -9.89 6.04
CA ALA A 124 6.98 -11.08 5.33
C ALA A 124 7.51 -12.30 6.08
N GLU A 125 6.62 -13.06 6.69
CA GLU A 125 6.93 -14.36 7.28
C GLU A 125 6.66 -15.45 6.24
N VAL A 126 7.72 -16.13 5.81
CA VAL A 126 7.69 -17.09 4.71
C VAL A 126 7.93 -18.49 5.25
N ILE A 127 7.08 -19.42 4.83
CA ILE A 127 7.21 -20.85 5.13
C ILE A 127 7.38 -21.57 3.79
N TYR A 128 8.51 -22.24 3.62
CA TYR A 128 8.84 -23.04 2.45
C TYR A 128 8.26 -24.46 2.54
N ASP A 129 8.15 -25.14 1.39
CA ASP A 129 7.60 -26.50 1.33
C ASP A 129 8.48 -27.53 2.04
N ASP A 130 9.79 -27.27 2.16
CA ASP A 130 10.72 -28.10 2.92
C ASP A 130 10.64 -27.87 4.45
N GLY A 131 9.80 -26.93 4.90
CA GLY A 131 9.60 -26.56 6.29
C GLY A 131 10.55 -25.48 6.81
N THR A 132 11.41 -24.92 5.96
CA THR A 132 12.24 -23.77 6.32
C THR A 132 11.36 -22.53 6.52
N GLU A 133 11.76 -21.66 7.46
CA GLU A 133 11.08 -20.40 7.73
C GLU A 133 12.05 -19.24 7.57
N GLU A 134 11.57 -18.13 7.02
CA GLU A 134 12.33 -16.90 6.81
C GLU A 134 11.46 -15.69 7.13
N THR A 135 12.03 -14.67 7.78
CA THR A 135 11.36 -13.38 7.99
C THR A 135 12.14 -12.29 7.29
N CYS A 136 11.53 -11.65 6.30
CA CYS A 136 12.12 -10.52 5.58
C CYS A 136 11.37 -9.22 5.91
N TYR A 137 12.05 -8.10 5.78
CA TYR A 137 11.45 -6.77 5.94
C TYR A 137 11.59 -5.96 4.68
N TYR A 138 10.56 -5.22 4.32
CA TYR A 138 10.52 -4.38 3.14
C TYR A 138 10.10 -2.96 3.46
N LYS A 139 10.64 -2.02 2.69
CA LYS A 139 10.28 -0.60 2.72
C LYS A 139 9.96 -0.09 1.34
N ILE A 140 9.00 0.82 1.26
CA ILE A 140 8.70 1.58 0.06
C ILE A 140 9.46 2.90 0.16
N GLN A 141 10.22 3.23 -0.89
CA GLN A 141 10.83 4.53 -1.03
C GLN A 141 10.24 5.25 -2.24
N THR A 142 9.96 6.53 -2.02
CA THR A 142 9.50 7.44 -3.06
C THR A 142 10.69 8.12 -3.75
N GLY A 143 10.78 7.96 -5.06
CA GLY A 143 11.75 8.67 -5.91
C GLY A 143 11.20 9.98 -6.48
N THR A 144 11.91 10.55 -7.46
CA THR A 144 11.40 11.65 -8.28
C THR A 144 10.32 11.16 -9.24
N ALA A 145 9.24 11.94 -9.42
CA ALA A 145 8.14 11.69 -10.36
C ALA A 145 7.40 10.33 -10.21
N ASP A 146 6.76 10.10 -9.06
CA ASP A 146 5.80 8.99 -8.85
C ASP A 146 6.40 7.60 -9.15
N ASN A 147 7.72 7.48 -8.99
CA ASN A 147 8.45 6.24 -8.99
C ASN A 147 8.49 5.69 -7.57
N TYR A 148 7.96 4.49 -7.39
CA TYR A 148 7.94 3.77 -6.12
C TYR A 148 8.83 2.55 -6.25
N VAL A 149 9.76 2.40 -5.30
CA VAL A 149 10.67 1.27 -5.27
C VAL A 149 10.54 0.57 -3.93
N LEU A 150 10.38 -0.74 -3.97
CA LEU A 150 10.39 -1.60 -2.81
C LEU A 150 11.81 -2.13 -2.60
N PHE A 151 12.31 -1.99 -1.38
CA PHE A 151 13.63 -2.46 -0.97
C PHE A 151 13.48 -3.46 0.15
N GLU A 152 14.20 -4.56 0.02
CA GLU A 152 14.48 -5.45 1.14
C GLU A 152 15.40 -4.75 2.13
N ARG A 153 15.05 -4.82 3.42
CA ARG A 153 15.77 -4.24 4.53
C ARG A 153 16.38 -5.36 5.36
N ASN A 154 17.71 -5.43 5.36
CA ASN A 154 18.45 -6.20 6.35
C ASN A 154 18.31 -5.47 7.70
N LEU A 155 17.71 -6.11 8.71
CA LEU A 155 17.69 -5.62 10.09
C LEU A 155 18.96 -6.01 10.84
#